data_AF-A0A4R6ZM84-F1
#
_entry.id   AF-A0A4R6ZM84-F1
#
_cell.length_a   1.000
_cell.length_b   1.000
_cell.length_c   1.000
_cell.angle_alpha   90.00
_cell.angle_beta   90.00
_cell.angle_gamma   90.00
#
_symmetry.space_group_name_H-M   'P 1'
#
loop_
_entity.id
_entity.type
_entity.pdbx_description
1 polymer ?
#
loop_
_entity_poly.entity_id
_entity_poly.type
_entity_poly.pdbx_seq_one_letter_code
_entity_poly.pdbx_strand_id
1 'polypeptide(L)' 'MLSRTYNRIAFKIEEAEYEDYLERIVALGLEMKAGRTRVVGEANSIYFYDVDNHLFELHTGTLVERLREYKKK' A
#
# COMPACT_ATOMS: atom_id res chain seq x y z
N MET A 1 -14.40 17.70 -10.87
CA MET A 1 -14.25 16.59 -9.90
C MET A 1 -12.98 15.85 -10.27
N LEU A 2 -11.98 15.78 -9.38
CA LEU A 2 -10.80 14.96 -9.62
C LEU A 2 -11.23 13.49 -9.67
N SER A 3 -10.93 12.79 -10.77
CA SER A 3 -11.23 11.38 -10.90
C SER A 3 -10.20 10.56 -10.13
N ARG A 4 -10.66 9.56 -9.35
CA ARG A 4 -9.77 8.61 -8.69
C ARG A 4 -9.02 7.81 -9.74
N THR A 5 -7.69 7.74 -9.60
CA THR A 5 -6.81 6.94 -10.46
C THR A 5 -6.00 5.96 -9.60
N TYR A 6 -5.11 5.19 -10.23
CA TYR A 6 -4.14 4.34 -9.54
C TYR A 6 -2.80 5.06 -9.27
N ASN A 7 -2.70 6.36 -9.61
CA ASN A 7 -1.58 7.21 -9.22
C ASN A 7 -1.57 7.33 -7.70
N ARG A 8 -0.40 7.12 -7.09
CA ARG A 8 -0.24 7.10 -5.64
C ARG A 8 1.19 7.39 -5.21
N ILE A 9 1.32 7.81 -3.97
CA ILE A 9 2.59 7.89 -3.25
C ILE A 9 2.67 6.72 -2.28
N ALA A 10 3.82 6.03 -2.27
CA ALA A 10 4.09 4.93 -1.35
C ALA A 10 5.09 5.35 -0.28
N PHE A 11 4.76 5.08 0.98
CA PHE A 11 5.66 5.21 2.12
C PHE A 11 6.12 3.83 2.59
N LYS A 12 7.40 3.71 2.96
CA LYS A 12 7.95 2.49 3.56
C LYS A 12 7.53 2.44 5.03
N ILE A 13 7.01 1.29 5.45
CA ILE A 13 6.81 0.93 6.86
C ILE A 13 7.48 -0.42 7.13
N GLU A 14 7.77 -0.74 8.38
CA GLU A 14 8.21 -2.09 8.72
C GLU A 14 7.04 -3.07 8.75
N GLU A 15 7.32 -4.35 8.47
CA GLU A 15 6.31 -5.40 8.47
C GLU A 15 5.63 -5.54 9.84
N ALA A 16 6.39 -5.34 10.92
CA ALA A 16 5.89 -5.37 12.29
C ALA A 16 4.90 -4.23 12.61
N GLU A 17 4.90 -3.14 11.82
CA GLU A 17 4.02 -1.99 12.02
C GLU A 17 2.74 -2.09 11.18
N TYR A 18 2.60 -3.13 10.36
CA TYR A 18 1.51 -3.26 9.39
C TYR A 18 0.13 -3.20 10.07
N GLU A 19 -0.08 -4.03 11.10
CA GLU A 19 -1.36 -4.10 11.81
C GLU A 19 -1.65 -2.78 12.55
N ASP A 20 -0.65 -2.19 13.21
CA ASP A 20 -0.79 -0.90 13.91
C ASP A 20 -1.23 0.23 12.95
N TYR A 21 -0.66 0.29 11.75
CA TYR A 21 -1.05 1.27 10.74
C TYR A 21 -2.44 0.98 10.17
N LEU A 22 -2.77 -0.29 9.96
CA LEU A 22 -4.10 -0.70 9.49
C LEU A 22 -5.19 -0.26 10.48
N GLU A 23 -4.99 -0.54 11.76
CA GLU A 23 -5.92 -0.14 12.82
C GLU A 23 -6.09 1.38 12.89
N ARG A 24 -5.00 2.15 12.78
CA ARG A 24 -5.06 3.62 12.75
C ARG A 24 -5.87 4.14 11.56
N ILE A 25 -5.66 3.59 10.37
CA ILE A 25 -6.37 4.00 9.15
C ILE A 25 -7.87 3.70 9.29
N VAL A 26 -8.23 2.53 9.83
CA VAL A 26 -9.61 2.15 10.11
C VAL A 26 -10.24 3.05 11.18
N ALA A 27 -9.53 3.34 12.27
CA ALA A 27 -10.00 4.22 13.34
C ALA A 27 -10.22 5.66 12.87
N LEU A 28 -9.45 6.12 11.88
CA LEU A 28 -9.64 7.42 11.22
C LEU A 28 -10.81 7.44 10.22
N GLY A 29 -11.42 6.29 9.91
CA GLY A 29 -12.53 6.18 8.97
C GLY A 29 -12.14 6.45 7.52
N LEU A 30 -10.87 6.28 7.15
CA LEU A 30 -10.39 6.52 5.80
C LEU A 30 -10.88 5.42 4.84
N GLU A 31 -11.18 5.80 3.60
CA GLU A 31 -11.66 4.83 2.62
C GLU A 31 -10.53 3.93 2.14
N MET A 32 -10.70 2.63 2.39
CA MET A 32 -9.77 1.59 1.97
C MET A 32 -9.99 1.19 0.52
N LYS A 33 -8.90 1.00 -0.22
CA LYS A 33 -8.92 0.44 -1.57
C LYS A 33 -8.41 -1.00 -1.55
N ALA A 34 -9.16 -1.91 -2.18
CA ALA A 34 -8.65 -3.25 -2.44
C ALA A 34 -7.39 -3.17 -3.30
N GLY A 35 -6.29 -3.71 -2.79
CA GLY A 35 -5.03 -3.82 -3.52
C GLY A 35 -5.15 -4.81 -4.69
N ARG A 36 -4.20 -4.73 -5.62
CA ARG A 36 -4.05 -5.76 -6.66
C ARG A 36 -3.61 -7.10 -6.05
N THR A 37 -3.88 -8.20 -6.76
CA THR A 37 -3.28 -9.50 -6.42
C THR A 37 -1.77 -9.40 -6.40
N ARG A 38 -1.17 -9.85 -5.30
CA ARG A 38 0.29 -9.92 -5.10
C ARG A 38 0.78 -11.33 -5.26
N VAL A 39 2.01 -11.49 -5.77
CA VAL A 39 2.70 -12.78 -5.71
C VAL A 39 3.52 -12.86 -4.43
N VAL A 40 3.79 -14.08 -3.97
CA VAL A 40 4.68 -14.32 -2.84
C VAL A 40 6.01 -13.60 -3.07
N GLY A 41 6.46 -12.84 -2.07
CA GLY A 41 7.68 -12.03 -2.14
C GLY A 41 7.50 -10.57 -2.59
N GLU A 42 6.30 -10.13 -2.97
CA GLU A 42 6.03 -8.71 -3.26
C GLU A 42 5.76 -7.85 -2.00
N ALA A 43 5.86 -8.43 -0.81
CA ALA A 43 5.57 -7.78 0.48
C ALA A 43 4.13 -7.23 0.61
N ASN A 44 3.75 -6.82 1.82
CA ASN A 44 2.39 -6.40 2.13
C ASN A 44 2.16 -4.91 1.87
N SER A 45 0.91 -4.52 1.63
CA SER A 45 0.55 -3.11 1.45
C SER A 45 -0.87 -2.76 1.83
N ILE A 46 -1.02 -1.55 2.36
CA ILE A 46 -2.29 -0.92 2.70
C ILE A 46 -2.53 0.21 1.72
N TYR A 47 -3.71 0.24 1.09
CA TYR A 47 -4.12 1.31 0.18
C TYR A 47 -5.33 2.05 0.73
N PHE A 48 -5.25 3.37 0.78
CA PHE A 48 -6.34 4.20 1.29
C PHE A 48 -6.35 5.57 0.61
N TYR A 49 -7.51 6.21 0.62
CA TYR A 49 -7.69 7.58 0.12
C TYR A 49 -7.66 8.57 1.28
N ASP A 50 -7.13 9.76 1.03
CA ASP A 50 -7.42 10.92 1.86
C ASP A 50 -8.78 11.55 1.50
N VAL A 51 -9.12 12.66 2.16
CA VAL A 51 -10.39 13.37 1.97
C VAL A 51 -10.50 14.06 0.59
N ASP A 52 -9.39 14.23 -0.12
CA ASP A 52 -9.31 14.90 -1.42
C ASP A 52 -9.18 13.92 -2.60
N ASN A 53 -9.29 12.61 -2.34
CA ASN A 53 -9.18 11.50 -3.29
C ASN A 53 -7.76 11.16 -3.76
N HIS A 54 -6.72 11.57 -3.03
CA HIS A 54 -5.36 11.11 -3.27
C HIS A 54 -5.18 9.69 -2.72
N LEU A 55 -4.65 8.78 -3.55
CA LEU A 55 -4.37 7.42 -3.14
C LEU A 55 -2.98 7.35 -2.50
N PHE A 56 -2.91 6.76 -1.31
CA PHE A 56 -1.67 6.45 -0.62
C PHE A 56 -1.46 4.93 -0.53
N GLU A 57 -0.20 4.54 -0.42
CA GLU A 57 0.23 3.16 -0.13
C GLU A 57 1.18 3.17 1.07
N LEU A 58 0.93 2.33 2.07
CA LEU A 58 1.96 1.91 3.03
C LEU A 58 2.49 0.57 2.55
N HIS A 59 3.79 0.47 2.29
CA HIS A 59 4.42 -0.70 1.70
C HIS A 59 5.50 -1.25 2.62
N THR A 60 5.52 -2.56 2.86
CA THR A 60 6.50 -3.18 3.75
C THR A 60 7.80 -3.60 3.05
N GLY A 61 7.77 -3.71 1.72
CA GLY A 61 8.90 -4.15 0.91
C GLY A 61 9.77 -3.02 0.37
N THR A 62 10.78 -3.42 -0.40
CA THR A 62 11.74 -2.54 -1.06
C THR A 62 11.77 -2.78 -2.57
N LEU A 63 12.30 -1.80 -3.31
CA LEU A 63 12.54 -1.96 -4.75
C LEU A 63 13.44 -3.17 -5.04
N VAL A 64 14.46 -3.43 -4.22
CA VAL A 64 15.41 -4.52 -4.43
C VAL A 64 14.74 -5.88 -4.34
N GLU A 65 13.89 -6.09 -3.34
CA GLU A 65 13.11 -7.34 -3.18
C GLU A 65 12.17 -7.55 -4.36
N ARG A 66 11.46 -6.49 -4.78
CA ARG A 66 10.57 -6.54 -5.94
C ARG A 66 11.30 -6.93 -7.22
N LEU A 67 12.46 -6.32 -7.48
CA LEU A 67 13.29 -6.65 -8.66
C LEU A 67 13.86 -8.07 -8.57
N ARG A 68 14.20 -8.55 -7.36
CA ARG A 68 14.67 -9.93 -7.15
C ARG A 68 13.58 -10.94 -7.50
N GLU A 69 12.34 -10.74 -7.04
CA GLU A 69 11.23 -11.63 -7.38
C GLU A 69 10.90 -11.62 -8.86
N TYR A 70 11.03 -10.48 -9.53
CA TYR A 70 10.77 -10.39 -10.97
C TYR A 70 11.78 -11.14 -11.81
N LYS A 71 13.03 -11.26 -11.34
CA LYS A 71 14.07 -12.05 -12.01
C LYS A 71 13.91 -13.56 -11.84
N LYS A 72 13.09 -14.02 -10.89
CA LYS A 72 12.81 -15.46 -10.70
C LYS A 72 11.75 -16.00 -11.67
N LYS A 73 11.03 -15.10 -12.35
CA LYS A 73 10.02 -15.41 -13.36
C LYS A 73 10.60 -15.20 -14.74
#